data_AF-A0A831JTT2-F1
#
_entry.id   AF-A0A831JTT2-F1
#
_cell.length_a   1.000
_cell.length_b   1.000
_cell.length_c   1.000
_cell.angle_alpha   90.00
_cell.angle_beta   90.00
_cell.angle_gamma   90.00
#
_symmetry.space_group_name_H-M   'P 1'
#
loop_
_entity.id
_entity.type
_entity.pdbx_description
1 polymer ?
#
loop_
_entity_poly.entity_id
_entity_poly.type
_entity_poly.pdbx_seq_one_letter_code
_entity_poly.pdbx_strand_id
1 'polypeptide(L)'
;MRFNQYLWNLYKNSPDGKSAISSFSDRKEWIEEERLFEKYNPKIKDGFNSEMICGILEDFWCYKVSEYEGTILKSLDDAGKLYEEIISTGLMIETEEVLRIGDFDQMLGYIPLLSMELNYMFGEYFFPYLYINELFHLEKLADYFEIELPPIPKKADYKARCMYYWELCKVFYRFRTENGLSPDELSAFMYDYAPNLLIKEENAEMPKPSSAWFIGGLIKGYGKEWTVGFWQSNKETKKGDVLIHYETSPVSAITCLWIAQVDGVIDPFAHYYSNTYVSNKIDIPHISLKELKADEYFSNHPLIRKNFQGVNGWPVTGKDYAELMRMIEAKGFDTSVLPQIYAPSLPEGIVIKEEKDVEKKLLEPLLNEMGWYEHKDYIRQLPIHAGRGHRIFPDYALHYDNKPEEEKAKVLIEAKYHMKNNHEIESAFLQAFSYAKLLLSSVIVLCDKECILVYESKEGFSRSRYKKYYWEDMRNPDLYNELKNKLTI
;
A
#
# COMPACT_ATOMS: atom_id res chain seq x y z
N MET A 1 5.75 11.58 -10.69
CA MET A 1 5.77 12.99 -11.11
C MET A 1 6.58 13.76 -10.10
N ARG A 2 7.68 14.39 -10.51
CA ARG A 2 8.42 15.27 -9.60
C ARG A 2 7.56 16.44 -9.15
N PHE A 3 7.76 16.87 -7.91
CA PHE A 3 7.14 18.06 -7.35
C PHE A 3 7.31 19.26 -8.30
N ASN A 4 6.21 19.98 -8.53
CA ASN A 4 6.19 21.10 -9.46
C ASN A 4 5.95 22.41 -8.70
N GLN A 5 7.01 23.22 -8.59
CA GLN A 5 6.98 24.48 -7.85
C GLN A 5 5.91 25.45 -8.36
N TYR A 6 5.65 25.47 -9.68
CA TYR A 6 4.65 26.35 -10.26
C TYR A 6 3.23 25.95 -9.82
N LEU A 7 2.88 24.67 -9.95
CA LEU A 7 1.58 24.16 -9.52
C LEU A 7 1.38 24.33 -8.01
N TRP A 8 2.43 24.06 -7.22
CA TRP A 8 2.42 24.32 -5.79
C TRP A 8 2.17 25.79 -5.47
N ASN A 9 2.87 26.71 -6.14
CA ASN A 9 2.69 28.15 -5.91
C ASN A 9 1.28 28.62 -6.27
N LEU A 10 0.64 28.03 -7.29
CA LEU A 10 -0.77 28.31 -7.58
C LEU A 10 -1.69 27.87 -6.43
N TYR A 11 -1.50 26.64 -5.94
CA TYR A 11 -2.25 26.12 -4.80
C TYR A 11 -2.01 26.95 -3.53
N LYS A 12 -0.75 27.16 -3.14
CA LYS A 12 -0.34 27.96 -1.97
C LYS A 12 -0.94 29.37 -1.97
N ASN A 13 -1.11 29.98 -3.15
CA ASN A 13 -1.67 31.33 -3.26
C ASN A 13 -3.21 31.36 -3.35
N SER A 14 -3.86 30.21 -3.55
CA SER A 14 -5.31 30.08 -3.56
C SER A 14 -5.92 30.26 -2.15
N PRO A 15 -7.21 30.58 -2.03
CA PRO A 15 -7.89 30.64 -0.74
C PRO A 15 -7.79 29.32 0.04
N ASP A 16 -8.02 28.19 -0.65
CA ASP A 16 -8.00 26.86 -0.03
C ASP A 16 -6.60 26.50 0.48
N GLY A 17 -5.57 26.73 -0.35
CA GLY A 17 -4.18 26.45 0.06
C GLY A 17 -3.70 27.33 1.21
N LYS A 18 -4.08 28.62 1.24
CA LYS A 18 -3.80 29.49 2.40
C LYS A 18 -4.49 29.00 3.66
N SER A 19 -5.75 28.58 3.56
CA SER A 19 -6.51 28.05 4.68
C SER A 19 -5.92 26.74 5.20
N ALA A 20 -5.49 25.84 4.31
CA ALA A 20 -4.87 24.57 4.68
C ALA A 20 -3.53 24.82 5.40
N ILE A 21 -2.66 25.67 4.85
CA ILE A 21 -1.37 25.99 5.48
C ILE A 21 -1.57 26.62 6.86
N SER A 22 -2.47 27.62 6.99
CA SER A 22 -2.76 28.28 8.27
C SER A 22 -3.33 27.33 9.33
N SER A 23 -4.08 26.31 8.92
CA SER A 23 -4.60 25.31 9.89
C SER A 23 -3.51 24.52 10.62
N PHE A 24 -2.31 24.45 10.06
CA PHE A 24 -1.15 23.85 10.74
C PHE A 24 -0.34 24.88 11.54
N SER A 25 -0.35 26.17 11.20
CA SER A 25 0.42 27.18 11.93
C SER A 25 -0.27 27.70 13.20
N ASP A 26 -1.61 27.75 13.19
CA ASP A 26 -2.38 28.53 14.17
C ASP A 26 -3.03 27.67 15.26
N ARG A 27 -2.34 26.60 15.71
CA ARG A 27 -2.84 25.65 16.72
C ARG A 27 -2.56 26.19 18.13
N LYS A 28 -3.61 26.55 18.86
CA LYS A 28 -3.58 27.15 20.20
C LYS A 28 -4.16 26.25 21.27
N GLU A 29 -5.07 25.35 20.87
CA GLU A 29 -5.77 24.44 21.77
C GLU A 29 -5.75 23.02 21.16
N TRP A 30 -5.70 21.98 21.99
CA TRP A 30 -5.71 20.59 21.51
C TRP A 30 -6.93 20.23 20.66
N ILE A 31 -8.06 20.94 20.85
CA ILE A 31 -9.24 20.77 20.00
C ILE A 31 -8.97 21.14 18.54
N GLU A 32 -8.02 22.04 18.26
CA GLU A 32 -7.63 22.39 16.90
C GLU A 32 -6.78 21.28 16.27
N GLU A 33 -5.99 20.57 17.07
CA GLU A 33 -5.23 19.40 16.65
C GLU A 33 -6.13 18.18 16.41
N GLU A 34 -7.10 17.94 17.28
CA GLU A 34 -8.14 16.92 17.08
C GLU A 34 -8.92 17.16 15.78
N ARG A 35 -9.24 18.42 15.46
CA ARG A 35 -9.90 18.78 14.20
C ARG A 35 -9.04 18.47 12.98
N LEU A 36 -7.71 18.53 13.08
CA LEU A 36 -6.82 18.10 11.99
C LEU A 36 -6.89 16.59 11.78
N PHE A 37 -6.88 15.80 12.87
CA PHE A 37 -7.11 14.36 12.79
C PHE A 37 -8.47 14.06 12.15
N GLU A 38 -9.56 14.69 12.60
CA GLU A 38 -10.88 14.49 12.01
C GLU A 38 -10.94 14.88 10.53
N LYS A 39 -10.35 16.02 10.16
CA LYS A 39 -10.41 16.53 8.79
C LYS A 39 -9.66 15.61 7.82
N TYR A 40 -8.46 15.19 8.20
CA TYR A 40 -7.54 14.48 7.29
C TYR A 40 -7.54 12.97 7.47
N ASN A 41 -8.09 12.45 8.57
CA ASN A 41 -8.35 11.04 8.82
C ASN A 41 -9.64 10.86 9.64
N PRO A 42 -10.81 11.06 9.02
CA PRO A 42 -12.10 11.00 9.72
C PRO A 42 -12.38 9.64 10.37
N LYS A 43 -11.74 8.57 9.88
CA LYS A 43 -11.88 7.20 10.42
C LYS A 43 -11.24 7.02 11.79
N ILE A 44 -10.44 7.98 12.25
CA ILE A 44 -9.93 7.96 13.63
C ILE A 44 -11.07 7.87 14.66
N LYS A 45 -12.26 8.39 14.31
CA LYS A 45 -13.46 8.37 15.15
C LYS A 45 -14.06 7.00 15.37
N ASP A 46 -13.67 5.99 14.59
CA ASP A 46 -14.09 4.60 14.80
C ASP A 46 -13.42 4.00 16.05
N GLY A 47 -12.25 4.52 16.44
CA GLY A 47 -11.46 4.03 17.57
C GLY A 47 -11.26 5.03 18.71
N PHE A 48 -11.33 6.33 18.43
CA PHE A 48 -11.04 7.41 19.39
C PHE A 48 -12.11 8.49 19.34
N ASN A 49 -12.65 8.88 20.49
CA ASN A 49 -13.49 10.07 20.57
C ASN A 49 -12.63 11.33 20.82
N SER A 50 -13.21 12.51 20.61
CA SER A 50 -12.48 13.78 20.72
C SER A 50 -11.91 14.03 22.12
N GLU A 51 -12.61 13.63 23.18
CA GLU A 51 -12.13 13.77 24.56
C GLU A 51 -10.88 12.90 24.81
N MET A 52 -10.88 11.67 24.30
CA MET A 52 -9.74 10.77 24.39
C MET A 52 -8.53 11.31 23.61
N ILE A 53 -8.73 11.85 22.40
CA ILE A 53 -7.64 12.44 21.62
C ILE A 53 -7.05 13.63 22.37
N CYS A 54 -7.88 14.60 22.77
CA CYS A 54 -7.41 15.78 23.50
C CYS A 54 -6.71 15.42 24.81
N GLY A 55 -7.24 14.46 25.57
CA GLY A 55 -6.62 14.00 26.82
C GLY A 55 -5.24 13.41 26.58
N ILE A 56 -5.07 12.54 25.57
CA ILE A 56 -3.75 11.97 25.25
C ILE A 56 -2.77 13.04 24.78
N LEU A 57 -3.21 14.00 23.97
CA LEU A 57 -2.39 15.13 23.53
C LEU A 57 -1.91 15.97 24.74
N GLU A 58 -2.83 16.33 25.63
CA GLU A 58 -2.53 17.03 26.88
C GLU A 58 -1.54 16.25 27.75
N ASP A 59 -1.74 14.94 27.91
CA ASP A 59 -0.88 14.09 28.72
C ASP A 59 0.55 14.04 28.17
N PHE A 60 0.73 13.87 26.86
CA PHE A 60 2.05 13.90 26.23
C PHE A 60 2.68 15.29 26.31
N TRP A 61 1.89 16.36 26.17
CA TRP A 61 2.41 17.72 26.31
C TRP A 61 2.92 17.98 27.74
N CYS A 62 2.04 17.82 28.74
CA CYS A 62 2.30 18.18 30.13
C CYS A 62 3.39 17.32 30.79
N TYR A 63 3.48 16.04 30.45
CA TYR A 63 4.36 15.10 31.15
C TYR A 63 5.57 14.62 30.32
N LYS A 64 5.73 15.12 29.09
CA LYS A 64 6.81 14.68 28.20
C LYS A 64 7.38 15.80 27.35
N VAL A 65 6.57 16.41 26.49
CA VAL A 65 7.08 17.30 25.43
C VAL A 65 7.45 18.68 26.00
N SER A 66 6.65 19.23 26.92
CA SER A 66 6.90 20.54 27.54
C SER A 66 8.21 20.62 28.34
N GLU A 67 8.79 19.49 28.77
CA GLU A 67 10.10 19.45 29.43
C GLU A 67 11.23 20.01 28.55
N TYR A 68 11.02 20.02 27.23
CA TYR A 68 11.99 20.48 26.24
C TYR A 68 11.69 21.89 25.72
N GLU A 69 10.74 22.62 26.31
CA GLU A 69 10.49 24.03 25.97
C GLU A 69 11.78 24.86 26.08
N GLY A 70 12.03 25.68 25.05
CA GLY A 70 13.26 26.49 24.96
C GLY A 70 14.49 25.73 24.46
N THR A 71 14.39 24.43 24.19
CA THR A 71 15.47 23.67 23.56
C THR A 71 15.67 24.11 22.10
N ILE A 72 16.93 24.28 21.70
CA ILE A 72 17.31 24.60 20.31
C ILE A 72 17.98 23.38 19.69
N LEU A 73 17.24 22.67 18.83
CA LEU A 73 17.78 21.60 18.00
C LEU A 73 18.57 22.19 16.84
N LYS A 74 19.80 21.72 16.62
CA LYS A 74 20.72 22.28 15.60
C LYS A 74 20.87 21.38 14.37
N SER A 75 20.41 20.14 14.47
CA SER A 75 20.62 19.13 13.45
C SER A 75 19.55 18.04 13.51
N LEU A 76 19.45 17.27 12.43
CA LEU A 76 18.68 16.03 12.41
C LEU A 76 19.19 15.05 13.48
N ASP A 77 20.49 15.01 13.76
CA ASP A 77 21.05 14.11 14.78
C ASP A 77 20.54 14.46 16.19
N ASP A 78 20.49 15.76 16.52
CA ASP A 78 19.94 16.23 17.80
C ASP A 78 18.44 15.90 17.92
N ALA A 79 17.66 16.15 16.87
CA ALA A 79 16.24 15.84 16.83
C ALA A 79 15.96 14.33 16.94
N GLY A 80 16.77 13.50 16.28
CA GLY A 80 16.66 12.05 16.35
C GLY A 80 16.97 11.50 17.75
N LYS A 81 17.98 12.05 18.42
CA LYS A 81 18.32 11.69 19.82
C LYS A 81 17.21 12.06 20.78
N LEU A 82 16.66 13.28 20.63
CA LEU A 82 15.50 13.73 21.42
C LEU A 82 14.32 12.78 21.24
N TYR A 83 13.99 12.43 19.99
CA TYR A 83 12.89 11.52 19.70
C TYR A 83 13.11 10.14 20.35
N GLU A 84 14.29 9.55 20.17
CA GLU A 84 14.63 8.25 20.76
C GLU A 84 14.54 8.28 22.29
N GLU A 85 14.96 9.37 22.93
CA GLU A 85 14.84 9.57 24.38
C GLU A 85 13.38 9.61 24.84
N ILE A 86 12.54 10.42 24.18
CA ILE A 86 11.11 10.57 24.50
C ILE A 86 10.40 9.22 24.44
N ILE A 87 10.60 8.44 23.36
CA ILE A 87 9.91 7.15 23.20
C ILE A 87 10.46 6.05 24.12
N SER A 88 11.66 6.23 24.69
CA SER A 88 12.33 5.20 25.51
C SER A 88 12.06 5.35 27.01
N THR A 89 11.62 6.53 27.46
CA THR A 89 11.57 6.87 28.90
C THR A 89 10.23 6.62 29.58
N GLY A 90 9.25 5.99 28.90
CA GLY A 90 7.92 5.70 29.46
C GLY A 90 7.09 6.98 29.71
N LEU A 91 5.89 6.87 30.29
CA LEU A 91 4.99 7.99 30.58
C LEU A 91 4.37 7.80 31.97
N MET A 92 4.63 8.76 32.86
CA MET A 92 4.06 8.84 34.20
C MET A 92 3.12 10.04 34.24
N ILE A 93 1.85 9.80 34.53
CA ILE A 93 0.84 10.86 34.70
C ILE A 93 0.52 10.94 36.18
N GLU A 94 0.92 12.03 36.82
CA GLU A 94 0.90 12.19 38.28
C GLU A 94 1.61 11.04 39.02
N THR A 95 0.86 9.99 39.39
CA THR A 95 1.35 8.78 40.07
C THR A 95 1.05 7.49 39.31
N GLU A 96 0.36 7.58 38.16
CA GLU A 96 -0.02 6.45 37.33
C GLU A 96 1.03 6.18 36.25
N GLU A 97 1.49 4.93 36.17
CA GLU A 97 2.35 4.45 35.10
C GLU A 97 1.48 4.09 33.89
N VAL A 98 1.41 5.00 32.92
CA VAL A 98 0.67 4.79 31.66
C VAL A 98 1.51 4.01 30.66
N LEU A 99 2.80 4.34 30.56
CA LEU A 99 3.75 3.60 29.71
C LEU A 99 5.03 3.29 30.49
N ARG A 100 5.44 2.02 30.45
CA ARG A 100 6.71 1.58 31.04
C ARG A 100 7.90 2.02 30.20
N ILE A 101 9.03 2.25 30.87
CA ILE A 101 10.33 2.46 30.21
C ILE A 101 10.60 1.29 29.26
N GLY A 102 10.84 1.60 27.98
CA GLY A 102 11.11 0.62 26.93
C GLY A 102 9.91 -0.20 26.44
N ASP A 103 8.67 0.14 26.81
CA ASP A 103 7.46 -0.52 26.29
C ASP A 103 7.09 -0.01 24.89
N PHE A 104 7.90 -0.40 23.91
CA PHE A 104 7.73 0.01 22.53
C PHE A 104 6.45 -0.54 21.88
N ASP A 105 5.89 -1.66 22.36
CA ASP A 105 4.64 -2.21 21.81
C ASP A 105 3.47 -1.26 22.08
N GLN A 106 3.31 -0.84 23.33
CA GLN A 106 2.28 0.16 23.68
C GLN A 106 2.59 1.54 23.09
N MET A 107 3.87 1.95 23.08
CA MET A 107 4.27 3.24 22.52
C MET A 107 3.87 3.42 21.05
N LEU A 108 3.81 2.35 20.25
CA LEU A 108 3.39 2.44 18.84
C LEU A 108 2.02 3.10 18.67
N GLY A 109 1.06 2.78 19.54
CA GLY A 109 -0.29 3.35 19.48
C GLY A 109 -0.33 4.85 19.75
N TYR A 110 0.71 5.39 20.39
CA TYR A 110 0.80 6.80 20.77
C TYR A 110 1.62 7.65 19.81
N ILE A 111 2.41 7.04 18.91
CA ILE A 111 3.28 7.79 17.98
C ILE A 111 2.52 8.82 17.14
N PRO A 112 1.35 8.52 16.55
CA PRO A 112 0.60 9.52 15.79
C PRO A 112 0.24 10.76 16.64
N LEU A 113 -0.14 10.56 17.90
CA LEU A 113 -0.51 11.66 18.80
C LEU A 113 0.74 12.44 19.26
N LEU A 114 1.79 11.74 19.69
CA LEU A 114 3.08 12.35 20.01
C LEU A 114 3.68 13.14 18.84
N SER A 115 3.49 12.67 17.60
CA SER A 115 4.01 13.34 16.41
C SER A 115 3.39 14.74 16.21
N MET A 116 2.17 14.95 16.70
CA MET A 116 1.50 16.25 16.64
C MET A 116 2.17 17.25 17.58
N GLU A 117 2.40 16.85 18.83
CA GLU A 117 3.07 17.66 19.85
C GLU A 117 4.53 17.98 19.46
N LEU A 118 5.24 16.99 18.90
CA LEU A 118 6.60 17.19 18.39
C LEU A 118 6.63 18.11 17.16
N ASN A 119 5.62 18.02 16.27
CA ASN A 119 5.50 18.96 15.16
C ASN A 119 5.21 20.38 15.65
N TYR A 120 4.37 20.53 16.68
CA TYR A 120 4.07 21.83 17.26
C TYR A 120 5.35 22.50 17.82
N MET A 121 6.11 21.77 18.63
CA MET A 121 7.31 22.30 19.28
C MET A 121 8.52 22.41 18.35
N PHE A 122 8.70 21.43 17.45
CA PHE A 122 9.91 21.24 16.65
C PHE A 122 9.61 20.99 15.16
N GLY A 123 8.64 21.73 14.61
CA GLY A 123 8.14 21.53 13.23
C GLY A 123 9.20 21.57 12.12
N GLU A 124 10.36 22.18 12.37
CA GLU A 124 11.49 22.11 11.44
C GLU A 124 11.95 20.66 11.19
N TYR A 125 11.86 19.77 12.18
CA TYR A 125 12.35 18.39 12.08
C TYR A 125 11.23 17.34 12.07
N PHE A 126 10.07 17.66 12.64
CA PHE A 126 8.96 16.72 12.81
C PHE A 126 7.75 17.18 12.00
N PHE A 127 7.05 16.21 11.39
CA PHE A 127 5.76 16.44 10.73
C PHE A 127 4.68 15.67 11.51
N PRO A 128 3.43 16.16 11.57
CA PRO A 128 2.38 15.44 12.27
C PRO A 128 2.01 14.22 11.43
N TYR A 129 1.90 13.02 12.01
CA TYR A 129 1.58 11.78 11.31
C TYR A 129 0.08 11.48 11.40
N LEU A 130 -0.67 11.78 10.32
CA LEU A 130 -2.13 11.63 10.29
C LEU A 130 -2.62 10.36 9.56
N TYR A 131 -1.72 9.58 8.95
CA TYR A 131 -2.05 8.36 8.18
C TYR A 131 -2.32 7.12 9.06
N ILE A 132 -2.95 7.29 10.22
CA ILE A 132 -3.29 6.19 11.14
C ILE A 132 -4.18 5.19 10.41
N ASN A 133 -3.74 3.93 10.30
CA ASN A 133 -4.43 2.86 9.57
C ASN A 133 -4.63 3.16 8.07
N GLU A 134 -3.90 4.13 7.53
CA GLU A 134 -4.06 4.69 6.19
C GLU A 134 -2.72 4.89 5.47
N LEU A 135 -1.69 4.11 5.84
CA LEU A 135 -0.35 4.20 5.25
C LEU A 135 -0.36 4.08 3.71
N PHE A 136 -1.32 3.38 3.10
CA PHE A 136 -1.44 3.31 1.64
C PHE A 136 -1.64 4.69 0.98
N HIS A 137 -2.21 5.67 1.69
CA HIS A 137 -2.30 7.04 1.18
C HIS A 137 -0.91 7.70 1.16
N LEU A 138 -0.06 7.44 2.16
CA LEU A 138 1.33 7.88 2.18
C LEU A 138 2.16 7.20 1.08
N GLU A 139 1.97 5.90 0.86
CA GLU A 139 2.64 5.16 -0.22
C GLU A 139 2.24 5.69 -1.60
N LYS A 140 0.95 5.94 -1.84
CA LYS A 140 0.45 6.55 -3.08
C LYS A 140 1.03 7.95 -3.29
N LEU A 141 1.06 8.78 -2.24
CA LEU A 141 1.70 10.09 -2.29
C LEU A 141 3.17 9.95 -2.66
N ALA A 142 3.90 9.08 -1.97
CA ALA A 142 5.32 8.90 -2.18
C ALA A 142 5.62 8.41 -3.60
N ASP A 143 4.87 7.43 -4.11
CA ASP A 143 4.95 6.99 -5.50
C ASP A 143 4.71 8.14 -6.48
N TYR A 144 3.60 8.86 -6.30
CA TYR A 144 3.22 9.94 -7.19
C TYR A 144 4.28 11.04 -7.23
N PHE A 145 4.89 11.38 -6.09
CA PHE A 145 5.92 12.41 -6.00
C PHE A 145 7.36 11.90 -6.12
N GLU A 146 7.53 10.60 -6.40
CA GLU A 146 8.82 9.92 -6.52
C GLU A 146 9.69 10.03 -5.26
N ILE A 147 9.05 10.04 -4.08
CA ILE A 147 9.67 10.05 -2.76
C ILE A 147 10.01 8.62 -2.36
N GLU A 148 11.26 8.38 -2.01
CA GLU A 148 11.72 7.07 -1.52
C GLU A 148 11.42 6.93 -0.02
N LEU A 149 10.47 6.06 0.32
CA LEU A 149 10.14 5.74 1.71
C LEU A 149 11.16 4.75 2.31
N PRO A 150 11.41 4.84 3.63
CA PRO A 150 12.30 3.90 4.30
C PRO A 150 11.68 2.49 4.34
N PRO A 151 12.50 1.43 4.43
CA PRO A 151 12.00 0.06 4.50
C PRO A 151 11.19 -0.16 5.78
N ILE A 152 10.03 -0.80 5.65
CA ILE A 152 9.16 -1.06 6.80
C ILE A 152 9.82 -2.09 7.75
N PRO A 153 9.96 -1.80 9.06
CA PRO A 153 10.56 -2.71 10.01
C PRO A 153 9.74 -3.99 10.21
N LYS A 154 10.39 -5.05 10.69
CA LYS A 154 9.74 -6.35 10.94
C LYS A 154 8.68 -6.24 12.03
N LYS A 155 7.60 -7.03 11.90
CA LYS A 155 6.47 -7.09 12.85
C LYS A 155 6.88 -7.15 14.33
N ALA A 156 7.83 -8.00 14.66
CA ALA A 156 8.25 -8.26 16.03
C ALA A 156 9.25 -7.22 16.59
N ASP A 157 9.76 -6.31 15.76
CA ASP A 157 10.74 -5.31 16.15
C ASP A 157 10.05 -3.98 16.49
N TYR A 158 9.42 -3.95 17.65
CA TYR A 158 8.63 -2.80 18.12
C TYR A 158 9.46 -1.52 18.21
N LYS A 159 10.70 -1.59 18.68
CA LYS A 159 11.58 -0.40 18.74
C LYS A 159 11.86 0.14 17.34
N ALA A 160 12.24 -0.71 16.39
CA ALA A 160 12.48 -0.26 15.02
C ALA A 160 11.21 0.30 14.38
N ARG A 161 10.04 -0.29 14.66
CA ARG A 161 8.73 0.24 14.23
C ARG A 161 8.45 1.62 14.82
N CYS A 162 8.79 1.89 16.08
CA CYS A 162 8.69 3.24 16.64
C CYS A 162 9.62 4.21 15.89
N MET A 163 10.89 3.80 15.71
CA MET A 163 11.89 4.60 14.99
C MET A 163 11.56 4.83 13.51
N TYR A 164 10.63 4.07 12.93
CA TYR A 164 10.18 4.28 11.55
C TYR A 164 9.61 5.69 11.34
N TYR A 165 8.91 6.24 12.34
CA TYR A 165 8.42 7.62 12.26
C TYR A 165 9.58 8.62 12.09
N TRP A 166 10.67 8.44 12.84
CA TRP A 166 11.86 9.28 12.68
C TRP A 166 12.52 9.13 11.30
N GLU A 167 12.54 7.91 10.74
CA GLU A 167 12.99 7.71 9.37
C GLU A 167 12.12 8.47 8.35
N LEU A 168 10.80 8.49 8.55
CA LEU A 168 9.89 9.32 7.75
C LEU A 168 10.19 10.81 7.93
N CYS A 169 10.43 11.28 9.15
CA CYS A 169 10.80 12.68 9.42
C CYS A 169 12.04 13.09 8.62
N LYS A 170 13.07 12.24 8.54
CA LYS A 170 14.27 12.52 7.73
C LYS A 170 13.95 12.62 6.23
N VAL A 171 13.09 11.73 5.72
CA VAL A 171 12.67 11.75 4.30
C VAL A 171 11.94 13.05 3.98
N PHE A 172 10.95 13.42 4.80
CA PHE A 172 10.15 14.62 4.55
C PHE A 172 10.87 15.92 4.88
N TYR A 173 11.83 15.91 5.82
CA TYR A 173 12.79 17.01 6.02
C TYR A 173 13.58 17.29 4.74
N ARG A 174 14.14 16.25 4.10
CA ARG A 174 14.88 16.42 2.84
C ARG A 174 13.97 16.92 1.73
N PHE A 175 12.81 16.29 1.56
CA PHE A 175 11.84 16.71 0.56
C PHE A 175 11.44 18.19 0.71
N ARG A 176 11.09 18.64 1.93
CA ARG A 176 10.70 20.04 2.15
C ARG A 176 11.87 21.00 1.90
N THR A 177 13.08 20.66 2.34
CA THR A 177 14.24 21.55 2.23
C THR A 177 14.71 21.68 0.77
N GLU A 178 14.71 20.59 0.01
CA GLU A 178 15.03 20.57 -1.42
C GLU A 178 14.02 21.36 -2.25
N ASN A 179 12.75 21.40 -1.84
CA ASN A 179 11.66 22.11 -2.52
C ASN A 179 11.31 23.47 -1.88
N GLY A 180 12.07 23.92 -0.88
CA GLY A 180 11.88 25.22 -0.22
C GLY A 180 10.53 25.37 0.48
N LEU A 181 9.97 24.29 1.03
CA LEU A 181 8.70 24.28 1.77
C LEU A 181 8.94 24.54 3.26
N SER A 182 8.09 25.38 3.87
CA SER A 182 7.99 25.47 5.33
C SER A 182 7.40 24.18 5.94
N PRO A 183 7.52 23.97 7.27
CA PRO A 183 6.84 22.86 7.95
C PRO A 183 5.33 22.80 7.72
N ASP A 184 4.66 23.95 7.77
CA ASP A 184 3.20 24.04 7.56
C ASP A 184 2.83 23.79 6.10
N GLU A 185 3.67 24.25 5.17
CA GLU A 185 3.54 23.97 3.74
C GLU A 185 3.71 22.49 3.44
N LEU A 186 4.67 21.81 4.08
CA LEU A 186 4.82 20.36 3.99
C LEU A 186 3.55 19.65 4.48
N SER A 187 2.99 20.08 5.61
CA SER A 187 1.78 19.47 6.16
C SER A 187 0.58 19.66 5.22
N ALA A 188 0.35 20.87 4.70
CA ALA A 188 -0.68 21.12 3.69
C ALA A 188 -0.42 20.36 2.38
N PHE A 189 0.85 20.21 1.98
CA PHE A 189 1.21 19.38 0.84
C PHE A 189 0.79 17.92 1.03
N MET A 190 1.11 17.34 2.18
CA MET A 190 0.85 15.93 2.49
C MET A 190 -0.63 15.61 2.65
N TYR A 191 -1.37 16.48 3.33
CA TYR A 191 -2.72 16.16 3.79
C TYR A 191 -3.84 16.80 2.95
N ASP A 192 -3.53 17.85 2.19
CA ASP A 192 -4.55 18.59 1.44
C ASP A 192 -4.25 18.57 -0.07
N TYR A 193 -3.09 19.09 -0.51
CA TYR A 193 -2.75 19.19 -1.92
C TYR A 193 -2.60 17.83 -2.61
N ALA A 194 -1.72 16.97 -2.09
CA ALA A 194 -1.43 15.68 -2.72
C ALA A 194 -2.67 14.77 -2.78
N PRO A 195 -3.44 14.58 -1.69
CA PRO A 195 -4.67 13.79 -1.76
C PRO A 195 -5.67 14.32 -2.80
N ASN A 196 -5.87 15.64 -2.89
CA ASN A 196 -6.77 16.25 -3.88
C ASN A 196 -6.36 16.01 -5.33
N LEU A 197 -5.06 15.79 -5.61
CA LEU A 197 -4.60 15.35 -6.93
C LEU A 197 -4.91 13.88 -7.19
N LEU A 198 -4.72 13.03 -6.17
CA LEU A 198 -4.84 11.57 -6.24
C LEU A 198 -6.30 11.08 -6.28
N ILE A 199 -7.26 11.84 -5.77
CA ILE A 199 -8.70 11.48 -5.77
C ILE A 199 -9.24 11.20 -7.19
N LYS A 200 -8.63 11.77 -8.24
CA LYS A 200 -9.05 11.57 -9.64
C LYS A 200 -8.93 10.12 -10.13
N GLU A 201 -8.22 9.25 -9.40
CA GLU A 201 -7.94 7.86 -9.79
C GLU A 201 -8.96 6.83 -9.28
N GLU A 202 -9.88 7.19 -8.39
CA GLU A 202 -10.77 6.23 -7.70
C GLU A 202 -11.99 5.76 -8.53
N ASN A 203 -12.22 6.34 -9.71
CA ASN A 203 -13.33 5.97 -10.61
C ASN A 203 -13.03 4.77 -11.53
N ALA A 204 -11.96 4.01 -11.30
CA ALA A 204 -11.65 2.81 -12.05
C ALA A 204 -12.57 1.64 -11.65
N GLU A 205 -13.00 0.82 -12.62
CA GLU A 205 -13.75 -0.41 -12.34
C GLU A 205 -12.99 -1.33 -11.37
N MET A 206 -13.73 -1.98 -10.47
CA MET A 206 -13.14 -2.92 -9.52
C MET A 206 -12.46 -4.07 -10.29
N PRO A 207 -11.18 -4.40 -9.99
CA PRO A 207 -10.52 -5.53 -10.60
C PRO A 207 -11.31 -6.82 -10.33
N LYS A 208 -11.26 -7.76 -11.29
CA LYS A 208 -11.78 -9.11 -11.06
C LYS A 208 -11.00 -9.76 -9.91
N PRO A 209 -11.68 -10.47 -8.99
CA PRO A 209 -11.00 -11.16 -7.91
C PRO A 209 -9.96 -12.14 -8.46
N SER A 210 -8.72 -12.00 -7.99
CA SER A 210 -7.61 -12.87 -8.43
C SER A 210 -7.26 -13.92 -7.39
N SER A 211 -7.67 -13.71 -6.15
CA SER A 211 -7.41 -14.60 -5.03
C SER A 211 -8.52 -14.50 -3.98
N ALA A 212 -8.48 -15.41 -3.01
CA ALA A 212 -9.31 -15.36 -1.83
C ALA A 212 -8.50 -15.56 -0.56
N TRP A 213 -8.99 -14.98 0.54
CA TRP A 213 -8.33 -15.01 1.84
C TRP A 213 -9.37 -15.29 2.93
N PHE A 214 -9.04 -16.13 3.91
CA PHE A 214 -9.84 -16.17 5.12
C PHE A 214 -9.49 -14.97 6.01
N ILE A 215 -10.52 -14.37 6.57
CA ILE A 215 -10.46 -13.37 7.64
C ILE A 215 -11.43 -13.77 8.75
N GLY A 216 -11.29 -13.20 9.94
CA GLY A 216 -12.22 -13.50 11.02
C GLY A 216 -12.21 -12.53 12.19
N GLY A 217 -13.30 -12.60 12.94
CA GLY A 217 -13.63 -11.70 14.04
C GLY A 217 -15.13 -11.38 14.05
N LEU A 218 -15.57 -10.61 15.04
CA LEU A 218 -16.99 -10.26 15.20
C LEU A 218 -17.38 -9.10 14.29
N ILE A 219 -18.44 -9.25 13.49
CA ILE A 219 -18.93 -8.23 12.53
C ILE A 219 -19.88 -7.22 13.22
N LYS A 220 -19.67 -6.87 14.49
CA LYS A 220 -20.56 -5.91 15.17
C LYS A 220 -20.44 -4.54 14.49
N GLY A 221 -21.55 -3.99 14.00
CA GLY A 221 -21.62 -2.70 13.27
C GLY A 221 -21.39 -2.81 11.75
N TYR A 222 -20.49 -3.69 11.30
CA TYR A 222 -20.17 -3.86 9.87
C TYR A 222 -21.29 -4.52 9.06
N GLY A 223 -21.60 -3.96 7.88
CA GLY A 223 -22.70 -4.38 7.01
C GLY A 223 -24.09 -3.89 7.45
N LYS A 224 -24.20 -3.15 8.56
CA LYS A 224 -25.45 -2.51 9.03
C LYS A 224 -25.27 -1.01 9.22
N GLU A 225 -24.27 -0.62 10.00
CA GLU A 225 -23.94 0.77 10.32
C GLU A 225 -22.73 1.23 9.50
N TRP A 226 -21.76 0.34 9.30
CA TRP A 226 -20.56 0.60 8.50
C TRP A 226 -20.56 -0.23 7.21
N THR A 227 -20.48 0.43 6.07
CA THR A 227 -20.42 -0.22 4.75
C THR A 227 -18.98 -0.52 4.31
N VAL A 228 -18.01 0.21 4.86
CA VAL A 228 -16.58 0.05 4.61
C VAL A 228 -15.88 -0.12 5.97
N GLY A 229 -14.89 -1.01 6.07
CA GLY A 229 -14.22 -1.29 7.33
C GLY A 229 -12.76 -1.66 7.23
N PHE A 230 -11.98 -1.27 8.22
CA PHE A 230 -10.62 -1.77 8.42
C PHE A 230 -10.68 -3.21 8.91
N TRP A 231 -9.90 -4.11 8.31
CA TRP A 231 -9.79 -5.49 8.79
C TRP A 231 -8.37 -6.02 8.68
N GLN A 232 -7.97 -6.85 9.65
CA GLN A 232 -6.69 -7.56 9.58
C GLN A 232 -6.72 -8.54 8.40
N SER A 233 -5.77 -8.41 7.49
CA SER A 233 -5.65 -9.29 6.32
C SER A 233 -4.19 -9.60 6.01
N ASN A 234 -3.97 -10.39 4.96
CA ASN A 234 -2.65 -10.62 4.41
C ASN A 234 -2.16 -9.35 3.68
N LYS A 235 -0.87 -9.03 3.80
CA LYS A 235 -0.23 -7.97 2.99
C LYS A 235 -0.28 -8.26 1.48
N GLU A 236 -0.50 -9.51 1.12
CA GLU A 236 -0.60 -9.96 -0.27
C GLU A 236 -2.02 -9.85 -0.85
N THR A 237 -3.01 -9.46 -0.04
CA THR A 237 -4.36 -9.17 -0.53
C THR A 237 -4.32 -8.10 -1.61
N LYS A 238 -5.11 -8.26 -2.68
CA LYS A 238 -5.29 -7.24 -3.72
C LYS A 238 -6.67 -6.61 -3.68
N LYS A 239 -6.77 -5.34 -4.07
CA LYS A 239 -8.05 -4.72 -4.37
C LYS A 239 -8.86 -5.61 -5.34
N GLY A 240 -10.09 -5.94 -4.96
CA GLY A 240 -10.98 -6.85 -5.69
C GLY A 240 -10.95 -8.30 -5.20
N ASP A 241 -9.96 -8.73 -4.40
CA ASP A 241 -9.91 -10.09 -3.86
C ASP A 241 -11.09 -10.39 -2.93
N VAL A 242 -11.44 -11.68 -2.85
CA VAL A 242 -12.51 -12.18 -1.99
C VAL A 242 -11.98 -12.42 -0.58
N LEU A 243 -12.69 -11.95 0.43
CA LEU A 243 -12.38 -12.18 1.83
C LEU A 243 -13.48 -13.03 2.46
N ILE A 244 -13.19 -14.29 2.75
CA ILE A 244 -14.12 -15.23 3.37
C ILE A 244 -14.11 -15.01 4.88
N HIS A 245 -15.22 -14.53 5.43
CA HIS A 245 -15.30 -14.10 6.81
C HIS A 245 -15.78 -15.22 7.74
N TYR A 246 -14.93 -15.61 8.67
CA TYR A 246 -15.26 -16.47 9.80
C TYR A 246 -15.60 -15.65 11.04
N GLU A 247 -16.87 -15.66 11.46
CA GLU A 247 -17.27 -15.09 12.74
C GLU A 247 -16.87 -16.01 13.88
N THR A 248 -16.11 -15.46 14.83
CA THR A 248 -15.64 -16.17 16.00
C THR A 248 -16.80 -16.45 16.98
N SER A 249 -16.50 -17.09 18.11
CA SER A 249 -17.49 -17.36 19.16
C SER A 249 -18.26 -16.08 19.53
N PRO A 250 -19.60 -16.14 19.64
CA PRO A 250 -20.44 -17.35 19.73
C PRO A 250 -20.92 -17.92 18.39
N VAL A 251 -20.73 -17.24 17.27
CA VAL A 251 -21.28 -17.65 15.96
C VAL A 251 -20.55 -18.88 15.41
N SER A 252 -19.21 -18.86 15.44
CA SER A 252 -18.33 -19.97 15.02
C SER A 252 -18.67 -20.54 13.63
N ALA A 253 -18.83 -19.67 12.65
CA ALA A 253 -19.20 -20.03 11.28
C ALA A 253 -18.59 -19.06 10.26
N ILE A 254 -18.41 -19.53 9.03
CA ILE A 254 -18.26 -18.64 7.88
C ILE A 254 -19.66 -18.08 7.58
N THR A 255 -19.81 -16.76 7.54
CA THR A 255 -21.13 -16.11 7.45
C THR A 255 -21.29 -15.20 6.24
N CYS A 256 -20.21 -14.63 5.73
CA CYS A 256 -20.25 -13.77 4.57
C CYS A 256 -18.92 -13.74 3.81
N LEU A 257 -18.98 -13.15 2.62
CA LEU A 257 -17.82 -12.73 1.84
C LEU A 257 -17.75 -11.20 1.85
N TRP A 258 -16.54 -10.66 1.76
CA TRP A 258 -16.28 -9.25 1.49
C TRP A 258 -15.37 -9.09 0.27
N ILE A 259 -15.34 -7.89 -0.27
CA ILE A 259 -14.40 -7.50 -1.33
C ILE A 259 -13.37 -6.54 -0.74
N ALA A 260 -12.09 -6.85 -0.94
CA ALA A 260 -11.00 -5.93 -0.60
C ALA A 260 -11.08 -4.64 -1.43
N GLN A 261 -11.10 -3.49 -0.78
CA GLN A 261 -11.23 -2.17 -1.42
C GLN A 261 -9.87 -1.54 -1.74
N VAL A 262 -8.83 -1.97 -1.03
CA VAL A 262 -7.45 -1.58 -1.22
C VAL A 262 -6.56 -2.83 -1.14
N ASP A 263 -5.35 -2.72 -1.65
CA ASP A 263 -4.34 -3.76 -1.45
C ASP A 263 -4.05 -3.98 0.04
N GLY A 264 -3.48 -5.13 0.39
CA GLY A 264 -3.00 -5.40 1.73
C GLY A 264 -1.82 -4.48 2.05
N VAL A 265 -1.91 -3.77 3.18
CA VAL A 265 -0.93 -2.78 3.61
C VAL A 265 -0.27 -3.26 4.89
N ILE A 266 1.03 -3.04 5.03
CA ILE A 266 1.69 -3.14 6.32
C ILE A 266 1.69 -1.76 6.96
N ASP A 267 1.05 -1.61 8.12
CA ASP A 267 1.14 -0.38 8.90
C ASP A 267 2.08 -0.62 10.11
N PRO A 268 3.27 0.01 10.15
CA PRO A 268 4.23 -0.21 11.23
C PRO A 268 3.73 0.32 12.57
N PHE A 269 2.74 1.22 12.61
CA PHE A 269 2.20 1.78 13.86
C PHE A 269 0.94 1.05 14.33
N ALA A 270 0.28 0.29 13.45
CA ALA A 270 -0.91 -0.47 13.82
C ALA A 270 -0.57 -1.75 14.62
N HIS A 271 -1.41 -2.06 15.61
CA HIS A 271 -1.35 -3.36 16.31
C HIS A 271 -1.53 -4.53 15.33
N TYR A 272 -2.50 -4.38 14.41
CA TYR A 272 -2.68 -5.30 13.27
C TYR A 272 -1.70 -4.94 12.15
N TYR A 273 -0.49 -5.49 12.26
CA TYR A 273 0.64 -5.20 11.38
C TYR A 273 0.33 -5.26 9.87
N SER A 274 -0.63 -6.09 9.44
CA SER A 274 -1.13 -6.06 8.07
C SER A 274 -2.64 -6.00 8.02
N ASN A 275 -3.17 -5.18 7.12
CA ASN A 275 -4.61 -4.90 7.03
C ASN A 275 -5.04 -4.59 5.58
N THR A 276 -6.35 -4.53 5.39
CA THR A 276 -7.00 -4.02 4.19
C THR A 276 -8.31 -3.35 4.59
N TYR A 277 -8.95 -2.65 3.66
CA TYR A 277 -10.32 -2.18 3.82
C TYR A 277 -11.28 -3.11 3.10
N VAL A 278 -12.39 -3.43 3.74
CA VAL A 278 -13.41 -4.37 3.27
C VAL A 278 -14.71 -3.63 3.01
N SER A 279 -15.43 -3.99 1.94
CA SER A 279 -16.77 -3.48 1.63
C SER A 279 -17.51 -4.51 0.75
N ASN A 280 -18.72 -4.17 0.29
CA ASN A 280 -19.55 -4.98 -0.58
C ASN A 280 -19.81 -6.38 0.01
N LYS A 281 -20.37 -6.40 1.23
CA LYS A 281 -20.73 -7.64 1.93
C LYS A 281 -21.65 -8.49 1.06
N ILE A 282 -21.37 -9.79 1.01
CA ILE A 282 -22.25 -10.79 0.40
C ILE A 282 -22.58 -11.82 1.49
N ASP A 283 -23.81 -11.80 1.99
CA ASP A 283 -24.28 -12.79 2.94
C ASP A 283 -24.41 -14.16 2.27
N ILE A 284 -23.98 -15.21 2.98
CA ILE A 284 -24.12 -16.60 2.55
C ILE A 284 -24.78 -17.42 3.66
N PRO A 285 -25.34 -18.61 3.35
CA PRO A 285 -25.76 -19.53 4.40
C PRO A 285 -24.57 -19.85 5.30
N HIS A 286 -24.79 -19.80 6.61
CA HIS A 286 -23.71 -20.05 7.57
C HIS A 286 -23.11 -21.43 7.38
N ILE A 287 -21.80 -21.51 7.22
CA ILE A 287 -21.05 -22.78 7.20
C ILE A 287 -20.34 -22.88 8.55
N SER A 288 -20.91 -23.65 9.48
CA SER A 288 -20.40 -23.72 10.84
C SER A 288 -19.08 -24.48 10.93
N LEU A 289 -18.28 -24.17 11.96
CA LEU A 289 -17.06 -24.94 12.27
C LEU A 289 -17.38 -26.44 12.47
N LYS A 290 -18.56 -26.77 12.99
CA LYS A 290 -19.00 -28.16 13.15
C LYS A 290 -19.18 -28.85 11.81
N GLU A 291 -19.79 -28.18 10.84
CA GLU A 291 -19.97 -28.70 9.48
C GLU A 291 -18.62 -28.87 8.78
N LEU A 292 -17.73 -27.87 8.86
CA LEU A 292 -16.38 -27.95 8.27
C LEU A 292 -15.56 -29.10 8.85
N LYS A 293 -15.72 -29.42 10.14
CA LYS A 293 -15.05 -30.57 10.77
C LYS A 293 -15.64 -31.91 10.38
N ALA A 294 -16.90 -31.96 9.96
CA ALA A 294 -17.58 -33.17 9.52
C ALA A 294 -17.42 -33.40 8.01
N ASP A 295 -17.03 -32.36 7.26
CA ASP A 295 -16.83 -32.41 5.82
C ASP A 295 -15.57 -33.21 5.43
N GLU A 296 -15.67 -34.02 4.38
CA GLU A 296 -14.59 -34.91 3.92
C GLU A 296 -13.32 -34.14 3.55
N TYR A 297 -13.47 -32.99 2.89
CA TYR A 297 -12.35 -32.15 2.49
C TYR A 297 -11.85 -31.29 3.66
N PHE A 298 -12.73 -30.49 4.25
CA PHE A 298 -12.34 -29.47 5.23
C PHE A 298 -11.93 -30.04 6.60
N SER A 299 -12.34 -31.26 6.97
CA SER A 299 -11.92 -31.90 8.22
C SER A 299 -10.40 -32.03 8.34
N ASN A 300 -9.72 -32.20 7.21
CA ASN A 300 -8.26 -32.30 7.13
C ASN A 300 -7.56 -30.95 6.90
N HIS A 301 -8.30 -29.88 6.61
CA HIS A 301 -7.74 -28.57 6.30
C HIS A 301 -7.04 -27.97 7.54
N PRO A 302 -5.77 -27.49 7.45
CA PRO A 302 -5.00 -27.07 8.62
C PRO A 302 -5.65 -25.96 9.45
N LEU A 303 -6.30 -24.99 8.80
CA LEU A 303 -7.01 -23.90 9.49
C LEU A 303 -8.21 -24.40 10.31
N ILE A 304 -8.93 -25.40 9.79
CA ILE A 304 -10.11 -26.00 10.44
C ILE A 304 -9.69 -26.84 11.65
N ARG A 305 -8.60 -27.61 11.51
CA ARG A 305 -7.99 -28.38 12.61
C ARG A 305 -7.53 -27.47 13.76
N LYS A 306 -7.16 -26.22 13.45
CA LYS A 306 -6.81 -25.18 14.43
C LYS A 306 -8.01 -24.38 14.92
N ASN A 307 -9.24 -24.75 14.58
CA ASN A 307 -10.45 -24.00 14.93
C ASN A 307 -10.38 -22.52 14.51
N PHE A 308 -9.82 -22.23 13.33
CA PHE A 308 -9.60 -20.87 12.82
C PHE A 308 -8.67 -19.99 13.69
N GLN A 309 -7.84 -20.57 14.57
CA GLN A 309 -6.77 -19.81 15.22
C GLN A 309 -5.77 -19.29 14.19
N GLY A 310 -5.56 -17.97 14.18
CA GLY A 310 -4.72 -17.30 13.19
C GLY A 310 -5.37 -17.19 11.80
N VAL A 311 -6.71 -17.11 11.74
CA VAL A 311 -7.48 -17.03 10.48
C VAL A 311 -7.13 -15.83 9.62
N ASN A 312 -6.86 -14.66 10.21
CA ASN A 312 -6.68 -13.42 9.46
C ASN A 312 -5.50 -13.49 8.49
N GLY A 313 -5.81 -13.41 7.19
CA GLY A 313 -4.83 -13.44 6.11
C GLY A 313 -4.42 -14.85 5.66
N TRP A 314 -5.17 -15.89 6.02
CA TRP A 314 -4.88 -17.25 5.56
C TRP A 314 -5.25 -17.41 4.08
N PRO A 315 -4.32 -17.86 3.21
CA PRO A 315 -4.59 -17.98 1.77
C PRO A 315 -5.59 -19.09 1.48
N VAL A 316 -6.53 -18.83 0.57
CA VAL A 316 -7.53 -19.79 0.10
C VAL A 316 -7.10 -20.28 -1.27
N THR A 317 -6.87 -21.58 -1.41
CA THR A 317 -6.56 -22.16 -2.72
C THR A 317 -7.80 -22.22 -3.60
N GLY A 318 -7.63 -22.36 -4.92
CA GLY A 318 -8.77 -22.57 -5.83
C GLY A 318 -9.61 -23.81 -5.46
N LYS A 319 -8.97 -24.85 -4.90
CA LYS A 319 -9.68 -26.02 -4.39
C LYS A 319 -10.47 -25.72 -3.11
N ASP A 320 -9.89 -24.97 -2.18
CA ASP A 320 -10.61 -24.55 -0.97
C ASP A 320 -11.85 -23.72 -1.32
N TYR A 321 -11.71 -22.80 -2.28
CA TYR A 321 -12.82 -21.98 -2.75
C TYR A 321 -13.92 -22.84 -3.40
N ALA A 322 -13.55 -23.75 -4.31
CA ALA A 322 -14.50 -24.64 -4.97
C ALA A 322 -15.26 -25.54 -3.98
N GLU A 323 -14.57 -26.09 -2.98
CA GLU A 323 -15.20 -26.92 -1.94
C GLU A 323 -16.12 -26.10 -1.02
N LEU A 324 -15.76 -24.85 -0.72
CA LEU A 324 -16.64 -23.94 0.00
C LEU A 324 -17.90 -23.63 -0.83
N MET A 325 -17.75 -23.36 -2.13
CA MET A 325 -18.88 -23.15 -3.05
C MET A 325 -19.80 -24.38 -3.08
N ARG A 326 -19.25 -25.60 -3.14
CA ARG A 326 -20.03 -26.84 -3.05
C ARG A 326 -20.84 -26.92 -1.76
N MET A 327 -20.27 -26.57 -0.61
CA MET A 327 -20.99 -26.56 0.66
C MET A 327 -22.10 -25.50 0.70
N ILE A 328 -21.87 -24.32 0.10
CA ILE A 328 -22.87 -23.25 -0.01
C ILE A 328 -24.02 -23.67 -0.93
N GLU A 329 -23.71 -24.23 -2.10
CA GLU A 329 -24.69 -24.73 -3.07
C GLU A 329 -25.54 -25.86 -2.49
N ALA A 330 -24.93 -26.77 -1.71
CA ALA A 330 -25.65 -27.84 -1.01
C ALA A 330 -26.70 -27.32 -0.01
N LYS A 331 -26.60 -26.05 0.42
CA LYS A 331 -27.62 -25.37 1.25
C LYS A 331 -28.70 -24.65 0.43
N GLY A 332 -28.72 -24.83 -0.89
CA GLY A 332 -29.70 -24.24 -1.80
C GLY A 332 -29.44 -22.77 -2.15
N PHE A 333 -28.21 -22.29 -1.95
CA PHE A 333 -27.83 -20.94 -2.33
C PHE A 333 -27.26 -20.91 -3.75
N ASP A 334 -27.68 -19.94 -4.55
CA ASP A 334 -27.19 -19.75 -5.91
C ASP A 334 -25.76 -19.21 -5.87
N THR A 335 -24.77 -20.06 -6.17
CA THR A 335 -23.35 -19.68 -6.15
C THR A 335 -22.93 -18.88 -7.39
N SER A 336 -23.78 -18.78 -8.42
CA SER A 336 -23.46 -18.00 -9.64
C SER A 336 -23.39 -16.49 -9.38
N VAL A 337 -24.02 -16.00 -8.30
CA VAL A 337 -23.95 -14.60 -7.87
C VAL A 337 -22.71 -14.30 -7.03
N LEU A 338 -21.95 -15.33 -6.61
CA LEU A 338 -20.74 -15.15 -5.82
C LEU A 338 -19.55 -14.82 -6.73
N PRO A 339 -18.57 -14.05 -6.23
CA PRO A 339 -17.41 -13.67 -7.03
C PRO A 339 -16.66 -14.92 -7.49
N GLN A 340 -16.32 -14.98 -8.78
CA GLN A 340 -15.52 -16.07 -9.32
C GLN A 340 -14.04 -15.66 -9.24
N ILE A 341 -13.22 -16.52 -8.62
CA ILE A 341 -11.77 -16.30 -8.63
C ILE A 341 -11.28 -16.52 -10.06
N TYR A 342 -10.74 -15.47 -10.65
CA TYR A 342 -10.20 -15.53 -12.00
C TYR A 342 -8.81 -16.19 -11.96
N ALA A 343 -8.74 -17.44 -12.43
CA ALA A 343 -7.50 -18.17 -12.64
C ALA A 343 -7.34 -18.48 -14.14
N PRO A 344 -6.76 -17.55 -14.92
CA PRO A 344 -6.55 -17.75 -16.35
C PRO A 344 -5.50 -18.84 -16.58
N SER A 345 -5.71 -19.64 -17.63
CA SER A 345 -4.76 -20.66 -18.03
C SER A 345 -3.64 -20.07 -18.89
N LEU A 346 -2.53 -20.80 -18.99
CA LEU A 346 -1.56 -20.56 -20.05
C LEU A 346 -2.17 -20.91 -21.41
N PRO A 347 -1.76 -20.25 -22.50
CA PRO A 347 -2.15 -20.67 -23.84
C PRO A 347 -1.82 -22.16 -24.07
N GLU A 348 -2.76 -22.85 -24.72
CA GLU A 348 -2.69 -24.29 -24.94
C GLU A 348 -1.35 -24.72 -25.57
N GLY A 349 -0.72 -25.75 -24.99
CA GLY A 349 0.56 -26.31 -25.47
C GLY A 349 1.82 -25.63 -24.94
N ILE A 350 1.71 -24.55 -24.15
CA ILE A 350 2.87 -23.86 -23.58
C ILE A 350 3.24 -24.43 -22.19
N VAL A 351 4.52 -24.77 -22.01
CA VAL A 351 5.08 -25.20 -20.72
C VAL A 351 6.22 -24.26 -20.33
N ILE A 352 6.08 -23.62 -19.17
CA ILE A 352 7.05 -22.67 -18.60
C ILE A 352 7.75 -23.31 -17.39
N LYS A 353 9.07 -23.49 -17.47
CA LYS A 353 9.87 -24.13 -16.42
C LYS A 353 10.83 -23.16 -15.73
N GLU A 354 11.20 -22.09 -16.41
CA GLU A 354 12.17 -21.09 -15.95
C GLU A 354 11.84 -19.70 -16.50
N GLU A 355 12.51 -18.66 -16.01
CA GLU A 355 12.31 -17.27 -16.44
C GLU A 355 12.52 -17.08 -17.95
N LYS A 356 13.55 -17.73 -18.50
CA LYS A 356 13.85 -17.73 -19.93
C LYS A 356 12.74 -18.32 -20.80
N ASP A 357 11.89 -19.18 -20.25
CA ASP A 357 10.72 -19.66 -20.97
C ASP A 357 9.64 -18.58 -21.08
N VAL A 358 9.48 -17.71 -20.07
CA VAL A 358 8.55 -16.56 -20.14
C VAL A 358 8.99 -15.63 -21.25
N GLU A 359 10.28 -15.30 -21.29
CA GLU A 359 10.89 -14.51 -22.36
C GLU A 359 10.57 -15.08 -23.76
N LYS A 360 10.96 -16.34 -24.00
CA LYS A 360 10.99 -16.92 -25.34
C LYS A 360 9.67 -17.48 -25.84
N LYS A 361 8.81 -17.94 -24.93
CA LYS A 361 7.56 -18.63 -25.29
C LYS A 361 6.33 -17.76 -25.12
N LEU A 362 6.42 -16.64 -24.40
CA LEU A 362 5.30 -15.73 -24.16
C LEU A 362 5.62 -14.32 -24.67
N LEU A 363 6.66 -13.68 -24.15
CA LEU A 363 6.96 -12.28 -24.44
C LEU A 363 7.43 -12.04 -25.89
N GLU A 364 8.50 -12.71 -26.33
CA GLU A 364 9.06 -12.53 -27.68
C GLU A 364 8.05 -12.88 -28.79
N PRO A 365 7.27 -13.97 -28.71
CA PRO A 365 6.19 -14.24 -29.66
C PRO A 365 5.15 -13.11 -29.71
N LEU A 366 4.71 -12.59 -28.56
CA LEU A 366 3.74 -11.51 -28.51
C LEU A 366 4.27 -10.23 -29.17
N LEU A 367 5.53 -9.85 -28.90
CA LEU A 367 6.17 -8.69 -29.54
C LEU A 367 6.26 -8.86 -31.06
N ASN A 368 6.63 -10.06 -31.53
CA ASN A 368 6.71 -10.37 -32.96
C ASN A 368 5.33 -10.31 -33.64
N GLU A 369 4.28 -10.84 -32.99
CA GLU A 369 2.89 -10.72 -33.46
C GLU A 369 2.42 -9.26 -33.55
N MET A 370 2.91 -8.41 -32.63
CA MET A 370 2.66 -6.97 -32.67
C MET A 370 3.47 -6.24 -33.76
N GLY A 371 4.45 -6.92 -34.36
CA GLY A 371 5.29 -6.43 -35.45
C GLY A 371 6.60 -5.78 -34.99
N TRP A 372 7.02 -6.03 -33.74
CA TRP A 372 8.28 -5.55 -33.18
C TRP A 372 9.31 -6.66 -33.11
N TYR A 373 10.50 -6.40 -33.64
CA TYR A 373 11.56 -7.39 -33.78
C TYR A 373 12.84 -6.96 -33.07
N GLU A 374 13.62 -7.93 -32.60
CA GLU A 374 14.90 -7.68 -31.92
C GLU A 374 15.88 -6.98 -32.88
N HIS A 375 16.70 -6.06 -32.33
CA HIS A 375 17.66 -5.20 -33.03
C HIS A 375 17.06 -4.24 -34.06
N LYS A 376 15.73 -4.14 -34.13
CA LYS A 376 15.02 -3.18 -34.97
C LYS A 376 14.12 -2.29 -34.14
N ASP A 377 13.23 -2.91 -33.38
CA ASP A 377 12.22 -2.21 -32.58
C ASP A 377 12.55 -2.34 -31.09
N TYR A 378 13.06 -3.48 -30.64
CA TYR A 378 13.55 -3.68 -29.27
C TYR A 378 14.96 -4.28 -29.24
N ILE A 379 15.62 -4.16 -28.09
CA ILE A 379 16.90 -4.83 -27.81
C ILE A 379 16.85 -5.45 -26.42
N ARG A 380 17.46 -6.63 -26.29
CA ARG A 380 17.69 -7.26 -24.98
C ARG A 380 18.89 -6.62 -24.29
N GLN A 381 18.82 -6.46 -22.97
CA GLN A 381 19.96 -6.01 -22.16
C GLN A 381 20.61 -4.73 -22.73
N LEU A 382 19.80 -3.68 -22.91
CA LEU A 382 20.30 -2.37 -23.38
C LEU A 382 21.37 -1.86 -22.40
N PRO A 383 22.62 -1.64 -22.81
CA PRO A 383 23.64 -1.12 -21.91
C PRO A 383 23.35 0.34 -21.54
N ILE A 384 23.10 0.62 -20.26
CA ILE A 384 22.91 1.99 -19.75
C ILE A 384 24.17 2.43 -19.01
N HIS A 385 24.70 3.60 -19.35
CA HIS A 385 25.83 4.20 -18.63
C HIS A 385 25.35 4.90 -17.35
N ALA A 386 25.56 4.27 -16.19
CA ALA A 386 25.21 4.83 -14.88
C ALA A 386 26.48 5.32 -14.16
N GLY A 387 27.03 6.46 -14.57
CA GLY A 387 28.25 7.02 -13.97
C GLY A 387 29.53 6.27 -14.35
N ARG A 388 30.63 6.48 -13.60
CA ARG A 388 31.93 5.89 -13.94
C ARG A 388 31.93 4.37 -13.72
N GLY A 389 31.96 3.61 -14.83
CA GLY A 389 32.27 2.19 -14.85
C GLY A 389 31.11 1.23 -14.54
N HIS A 390 29.90 1.74 -14.24
CA HIS A 390 28.73 0.88 -14.00
C HIS A 390 27.84 0.84 -15.25
N ARG A 391 27.55 -0.38 -15.70
CA ARG A 391 26.55 -0.65 -16.72
C ARG A 391 25.39 -1.38 -16.09
N ILE A 392 24.18 -0.92 -16.40
CA ILE A 392 22.96 -1.60 -15.99
C ILE A 392 22.18 -2.02 -17.23
N PHE A 393 21.43 -3.11 -17.13
CA PHE A 393 20.81 -3.78 -18.27
C PHE A 393 19.35 -4.14 -17.92
N PRO A 394 18.35 -3.45 -18.48
CA PRO A 394 16.97 -3.92 -18.43
C PRO A 394 16.84 -5.18 -19.31
N ASP A 395 15.92 -6.09 -19.00
CA ASP A 395 15.77 -7.32 -19.80
C ASP A 395 15.46 -7.00 -21.26
N TYR A 396 14.49 -6.11 -21.51
CA TYR A 396 14.16 -5.60 -22.84
C TYR A 396 13.89 -4.09 -22.83
N ALA A 397 14.38 -3.41 -23.85
CA ALA A 397 14.08 -2.00 -24.14
C ALA A 397 13.47 -1.88 -25.53
N LEU A 398 12.21 -1.44 -25.61
CA LEU A 398 11.44 -1.29 -26.84
C LEU A 398 11.32 0.19 -27.21
N HIS A 399 11.40 0.46 -28.53
CA HIS A 399 11.57 1.77 -29.14
C HIS A 399 12.77 2.51 -28.55
N TYR A 400 13.93 1.86 -28.65
CA TYR A 400 15.16 2.31 -28.04
C TYR A 400 16.02 3.16 -28.98
N ASP A 401 16.83 4.02 -28.39
CA ASP A 401 18.01 4.64 -28.99
C ASP A 401 19.22 4.22 -28.13
N ASN A 402 20.24 3.64 -28.76
CA ASN A 402 21.45 3.17 -28.10
C ASN A 402 22.67 4.04 -28.43
N LYS A 403 22.46 5.27 -28.89
CA LYS A 403 23.53 6.25 -29.03
C LYS A 403 24.17 6.49 -27.65
N PRO A 404 25.50 6.32 -27.53
CA PRO A 404 26.18 6.52 -26.26
C PRO A 404 25.89 7.91 -25.66
N GLU A 405 25.61 7.95 -24.36
CA GLU A 405 25.28 9.17 -23.59
C GLU A 405 23.92 9.80 -23.89
N GLU A 406 23.17 9.26 -24.84
CA GLU A 406 21.82 9.69 -25.21
C GLU A 406 20.83 8.50 -25.20
N GLU A 407 21.16 7.43 -24.47
CA GLU A 407 20.36 6.21 -24.45
C GLU A 407 18.94 6.49 -23.95
N LYS A 408 17.94 6.02 -24.71
CA LYS A 408 16.52 6.20 -24.41
C LYS A 408 15.75 4.95 -24.77
N ALA A 409 14.62 4.74 -24.13
CA ALA A 409 13.65 3.73 -24.52
C ALA A 409 12.25 4.18 -24.12
N LYS A 410 11.25 4.00 -25.00
CA LYS A 410 9.86 4.33 -24.64
C LYS A 410 9.32 3.37 -23.58
N VAL A 411 9.58 2.08 -23.79
CA VAL A 411 9.03 0.98 -23.01
C VAL A 411 10.16 0.14 -22.45
N LEU A 412 10.13 -0.13 -21.14
CA LEU A 412 10.98 -1.14 -20.51
C LEU A 412 10.17 -2.35 -20.10
N ILE A 413 10.72 -3.53 -20.35
CA ILE A 413 10.11 -4.80 -19.97
C ILE A 413 11.07 -5.54 -19.05
N GLU A 414 10.58 -5.96 -17.89
CA GLU A 414 11.26 -6.82 -16.93
C GLU A 414 10.48 -8.14 -16.86
N ALA A 415 11.16 -9.26 -17.12
CA ALA A 415 10.56 -10.59 -17.14
C ALA A 415 11.01 -11.37 -15.91
N LYS A 416 10.06 -11.97 -15.19
CA LYS A 416 10.33 -12.86 -14.06
C LYS A 416 9.76 -14.25 -14.31
N TYR A 417 10.28 -15.29 -13.65
CA TYR A 417 9.65 -16.62 -13.76
C TYR A 417 8.20 -16.63 -13.22
N HIS A 418 8.01 -16.13 -12.00
CA HIS A 418 6.70 -16.04 -11.34
C HIS A 418 6.79 -15.05 -10.19
N MET A 419 6.05 -13.94 -10.27
CA MET A 419 5.92 -12.94 -9.21
C MET A 419 4.78 -13.38 -8.28
N LYS A 420 5.10 -14.23 -7.31
CA LYS A 420 4.11 -14.96 -6.49
C LYS A 420 3.31 -14.08 -5.53
N ASN A 421 3.81 -12.87 -5.29
CA ASN A 421 3.35 -11.98 -4.24
C ASN A 421 3.72 -10.53 -4.58
N ASN A 422 3.08 -9.58 -3.90
CA ASN A 422 3.25 -8.14 -4.03
C ASN A 422 4.67 -7.70 -3.78
N HIS A 423 5.37 -8.32 -2.82
CA HIS A 423 6.77 -7.99 -2.57
C HIS A 423 7.64 -8.29 -3.80
N GLU A 424 7.41 -9.42 -4.48
CA GLU A 424 8.11 -9.75 -5.73
C GLU A 424 7.71 -8.82 -6.89
N ILE A 425 6.42 -8.45 -7.00
CA ILE A 425 5.94 -7.46 -7.98
C ILE A 425 6.57 -6.09 -7.73
N GLU A 426 6.58 -5.62 -6.49
CA GLU A 426 7.16 -4.33 -6.10
C GLU A 426 8.67 -4.32 -6.32
N SER A 427 9.36 -5.41 -5.96
CA SER A 427 10.80 -5.53 -6.22
C SER A 427 11.11 -5.46 -7.72
N ALA A 428 10.31 -6.12 -8.57
CA ALA A 428 10.46 -6.06 -10.02
C ALA A 428 10.11 -4.66 -10.56
N PHE A 429 9.05 -4.03 -10.04
CA PHE A 429 8.70 -2.64 -10.37
C PHE A 429 9.84 -1.68 -10.02
N LEU A 430 10.39 -1.75 -8.81
CA LEU A 430 11.48 -0.87 -8.37
C LEU A 430 12.74 -1.06 -9.22
N GLN A 431 13.07 -2.30 -9.57
CA GLN A 431 14.14 -2.62 -10.50
C GLN A 431 13.91 -1.93 -11.85
N ALA A 432 12.75 -2.16 -12.48
CA ALA A 432 12.42 -1.57 -13.78
C ALA A 432 12.28 -0.04 -13.73
N PHE A 433 11.73 0.50 -12.65
CA PHE A 433 11.54 1.93 -12.42
C PHE A 433 12.87 2.68 -12.32
N SER A 434 13.88 2.07 -11.69
CA SER A 434 15.23 2.63 -11.64
C SER A 434 15.82 2.83 -13.05
N TYR A 435 15.54 1.91 -13.98
CA TYR A 435 15.98 1.99 -15.38
C TYR A 435 15.12 2.94 -16.20
N ALA A 436 13.82 2.96 -15.96
CA ALA A 436 12.87 3.83 -16.64
C ALA A 436 13.22 5.32 -16.42
N LYS A 437 13.70 5.66 -15.22
CA LYS A 437 14.21 7.00 -14.90
C LYS A 437 15.41 7.40 -15.75
N LEU A 438 16.35 6.47 -15.98
CA LEU A 438 17.56 6.74 -16.76
C LEU A 438 17.26 6.86 -18.26
N LEU A 439 16.33 6.04 -18.76
CA LEU A 439 16.00 5.95 -20.19
C LEU A 439 14.83 6.84 -20.63
N LEU A 440 14.31 7.67 -19.73
CA LEU A 440 13.15 8.54 -19.96
C LEU A 440 11.91 7.78 -20.46
N SER A 441 11.72 6.57 -19.94
CA SER A 441 10.65 5.67 -20.37
C SER A 441 9.29 6.15 -19.87
N SER A 442 8.27 5.94 -20.69
CA SER A 442 6.87 6.29 -20.39
C SER A 442 6.00 5.09 -20.04
N VAL A 443 6.52 3.88 -20.27
CA VAL A 443 5.84 2.63 -19.94
C VAL A 443 6.82 1.65 -19.31
N ILE A 444 6.39 1.01 -18.22
CA ILE A 444 7.05 -0.16 -17.64
C ILE A 444 6.10 -1.35 -17.83
N VAL A 445 6.64 -2.47 -18.30
CA VAL A 445 5.95 -3.74 -18.38
C VAL A 445 6.66 -4.72 -17.47
N LEU A 446 5.94 -5.33 -16.54
CA LEU A 446 6.42 -6.50 -15.82
C LEU A 446 5.68 -7.70 -16.36
N CYS A 447 6.34 -8.81 -16.62
CA CYS A 447 5.66 -10.03 -17.03
C CYS A 447 6.22 -11.26 -16.34
N ASP A 448 5.37 -12.26 -16.14
CA ASP A 448 5.76 -13.56 -15.63
C ASP A 448 5.00 -14.69 -16.32
N LYS A 449 5.10 -15.92 -15.82
CA LYS A 449 4.39 -17.06 -16.42
C LYS A 449 2.85 -16.93 -16.42
N GLU A 450 2.25 -16.01 -15.68
CA GLU A 450 0.79 -15.89 -15.55
C GLU A 450 0.27 -14.61 -16.21
N CYS A 451 0.97 -13.50 -16.08
CA CYS A 451 0.42 -12.19 -16.40
C CYS A 451 1.42 -11.18 -16.99
N ILE A 452 0.85 -10.08 -17.47
CA ILE A 452 1.52 -8.87 -17.95
C ILE A 452 0.95 -7.69 -17.14
N LEU A 453 1.80 -6.91 -16.48
CA LEU A 453 1.45 -5.71 -15.73
C LEU A 453 2.01 -4.49 -16.47
N VAL A 454 1.15 -3.57 -16.86
CA VAL A 454 1.54 -2.36 -17.61
C VAL A 454 1.33 -1.12 -16.76
N TYR A 455 2.42 -0.40 -16.51
CA TYR A 455 2.45 0.86 -15.79
C TYR A 455 2.70 1.99 -16.79
N GLU A 456 1.84 3.01 -16.81
CA GLU A 456 1.97 4.19 -17.68
C GLU A 456 2.37 5.42 -16.87
N SER A 457 3.30 6.23 -17.40
CA SER A 457 3.86 7.40 -16.71
C SER A 457 3.03 8.69 -16.86
N LYS A 458 1.81 8.63 -17.40
CA LYS A 458 0.99 9.83 -17.72
C LYS A 458 0.91 10.82 -16.57
N GLU A 459 0.85 10.31 -15.34
CA GLU A 459 0.83 11.08 -14.09
C GLU A 459 1.97 10.64 -13.14
N GLY A 460 3.09 10.18 -13.71
CA GLY A 460 4.13 9.45 -12.98
C GLY A 460 3.83 7.94 -12.88
N PHE A 461 4.84 7.17 -12.48
CA PHE A 461 4.66 5.76 -12.17
C PHE A 461 4.21 5.58 -10.72
N SER A 462 3.33 4.62 -10.46
CA SER A 462 2.99 4.15 -9.10
C SER A 462 2.97 2.63 -9.06
N ARG A 463 3.47 2.06 -7.96
CA ARG A 463 3.47 0.62 -7.67
C ARG A 463 2.07 0.02 -7.69
N SER A 464 1.05 0.82 -7.35
CA SER A 464 -0.34 0.39 -7.27
C SER A 464 -1.16 0.67 -8.53
N ARG A 465 -0.63 1.45 -9.48
CA ARG A 465 -1.33 1.86 -10.71
C ARG A 465 -0.76 1.15 -11.92
N TYR A 466 -1.30 -0.04 -12.18
CA TYR A 466 -1.03 -0.81 -13.38
C TYR A 466 -2.32 -1.39 -13.95
N LYS A 467 -2.30 -1.68 -15.25
CA LYS A 467 -3.28 -2.56 -15.88
C LYS A 467 -2.71 -3.97 -15.95
N LYS A 468 -3.43 -4.93 -15.39
CA LYS A 468 -3.10 -6.36 -15.47
C LYS A 468 -3.80 -6.98 -16.68
N TYR A 469 -3.03 -7.73 -17.45
CA TYR A 469 -3.49 -8.65 -18.48
C TYR A 469 -2.98 -10.04 -18.15
N TYR A 470 -3.63 -11.05 -18.68
CA TYR A 470 -3.16 -12.42 -18.67
C TYR A 470 -2.84 -12.87 -20.09
N TRP A 471 -1.98 -13.88 -20.22
CA TRP A 471 -1.56 -14.34 -21.54
C TRP A 471 -2.73 -14.82 -22.41
N GLU A 472 -3.77 -15.40 -21.81
CA GLU A 472 -5.00 -15.76 -22.52
C GLU A 472 -5.81 -14.56 -23.02
N ASP A 473 -5.74 -13.41 -22.33
CA ASP A 473 -6.43 -12.20 -22.75
C ASP A 473 -5.92 -11.72 -24.12
N MET A 474 -4.70 -12.09 -24.51
CA MET A 474 -4.13 -11.74 -25.82
C MET A 474 -4.84 -12.43 -26.99
N ARG A 475 -5.70 -13.42 -26.73
CA ARG A 475 -6.61 -13.99 -27.74
C ARG A 475 -7.81 -13.09 -28.04
N ASN A 476 -8.13 -12.15 -27.16
CA ASN A 476 -9.17 -11.16 -27.39
C ASN A 476 -8.59 -10.00 -28.22
N PRO A 477 -9.10 -9.74 -29.45
CA PRO A 477 -8.56 -8.69 -30.31
C PRO A 477 -8.58 -7.29 -29.69
N ASP A 478 -9.58 -6.97 -28.87
CA ASP A 478 -9.70 -5.65 -28.26
C ASP A 478 -8.64 -5.44 -27.17
N LEU A 479 -8.46 -6.43 -26.28
CA LEU A 479 -7.43 -6.37 -25.23
C LEU A 479 -6.01 -6.41 -25.82
N TYR A 480 -5.81 -7.22 -26.87
CA TYR A 480 -4.57 -7.25 -27.63
C TYR A 480 -4.24 -5.89 -28.25
N ASN A 481 -5.20 -5.27 -28.95
CA ASN A 481 -5.01 -3.96 -29.57
C ASN A 481 -4.81 -2.87 -28.51
N GLU A 482 -5.49 -2.96 -27.37
CA GLU A 482 -5.29 -2.04 -26.26
C GLU A 482 -3.86 -2.11 -25.72
N LEU A 483 -3.33 -3.31 -25.44
CA LEU A 483 -1.95 -3.49 -25.01
C LEU A 483 -0.99 -2.94 -26.07
N LYS A 484 -1.18 -3.33 -27.34
CA LYS A 484 -0.35 -2.86 -28.45
C LYS A 484 -0.30 -1.33 -28.54
N ASN A 485 -1.44 -0.67 -28.38
CA ASN A 485 -1.54 0.80 -28.41
C ASN A 485 -0.75 1.45 -27.26
N LYS A 486 -0.72 0.84 -26.08
CA LYS A 486 0.09 1.35 -24.95
C LYS A 486 1.59 1.25 -25.22
N LEU A 487 2.03 0.21 -25.93
CA LEU A 487 3.45 -0.02 -26.21
C LEU A 487 3.97 0.72 -27.46
N THR A 488 3.08 1.12 -28.37
CA THR A 488 3.42 1.86 -29.62
C THR A 488 3.93 3.27 -29.33
N ILE A 489 4.83 3.82 -30.16
CA ILE A 489 5.41 5.19 -30.14
C ILE A 489 4.37 6.31 -30.05
#